data_AF-Q85SF1-F1
#
_entry.id   AF-Q85SF1-F1
#
_cell.length_a   1.000
_cell.length_b   1.000
_cell.length_c   1.000
_cell.angle_alpha   90.00
_cell.angle_beta   90.00
_cell.angle_gamma   90.00
#
_symmetry.space_group_name_H-M   'P 1'
#
loop_
_entity.id
_entity.type
_entity.pdbx_description
1 polymer ?
#
loop_
_entity_poly.entity_id
_entity_poly.type
_entity_poly.pdbx_seq_one_letter_code
_entity_poly.pdbx_strand_id
1 'polypeptide(L)'
;MMTNLFSVFDPTSSLFSMSMNWVSTALAFVMMPMMYWVMPTRMLMLWNSITTTLHQEFKTLLGSQGFNGSTFIFISVFSLIMFNNFMGLFPYIFTSSSHLSFTLT
;
A
#
# COMPACT_ATOMS: atom_id res chain seq x y z
N MET A 1 -8.74 28.20 -6.07
CA MET A 1 -8.23 29.57 -5.80
C MET A 1 -7.40 29.48 -4.51
N MET A 2 -6.19 30.07 -4.53
CA MET A 2 -5.02 29.80 -3.68
C MET A 2 -4.60 28.32 -3.67
N THR A 3 -3.65 27.96 -4.54
CA THR A 3 -2.94 26.68 -4.48
C THR A 3 -2.03 26.66 -3.26
N ASN A 4 -2.62 26.53 -2.07
CA ASN A 4 -1.87 26.25 -0.86
C ASN A 4 -1.20 24.89 -1.05
N LEU A 5 0.10 24.80 -0.78
CA LEU A 5 0.83 23.53 -0.80
C LEU A 5 0.17 22.47 0.09
N PHE A 6 -0.54 22.91 1.13
CA PHE A 6 -1.28 22.06 2.06
C PHE A 6 -2.66 21.58 1.55
N SER A 7 -3.18 22.15 0.46
CA SER A 7 -4.49 21.75 -0.09
C SER A 7 -4.53 20.29 -0.56
N VAL A 8 -3.36 19.71 -0.88
CA VAL A 8 -3.22 18.30 -1.23
C VAL A 8 -3.43 17.39 -0.01
N PHE A 9 -3.33 17.90 1.22
CA PHE A 9 -3.55 17.15 2.46
C PHE A 9 -4.92 17.38 3.08
N ASP A 10 -5.78 18.24 2.52
CA ASP A 10 -7.09 18.52 3.11
C ASP A 10 -8.10 17.41 2.74
N PRO A 11 -8.55 16.57 3.70
CA PRO A 11 -9.47 15.46 3.43
C PRO A 11 -10.91 15.94 3.12
N THR A 12 -11.19 17.22 3.33
CA THR A 12 -12.48 17.88 3.11
C THR A 12 -12.63 18.44 1.70
N SER A 13 -11.56 18.43 0.89
CA SER A 13 -11.68 18.74 -0.53
C SER A 13 -12.57 17.70 -1.19
N SER A 14 -13.75 18.15 -1.61
CA SER A 14 -14.82 17.29 -2.09
C SER A 14 -15.19 17.68 -3.51
N LEU A 15 -15.21 16.68 -4.39
CA LEU A 15 -15.93 16.78 -5.65
C LEU A 15 -17.36 16.36 -5.34
N PHE A 16 -18.34 17.22 -5.64
CA PHE A 16 -19.76 16.93 -5.38
C PHE A 16 -20.07 16.50 -3.93
N SER A 17 -19.46 17.15 -2.93
CA SER A 17 -19.62 16.86 -1.49
C SER A 17 -19.14 15.48 -0.99
N MET A 18 -18.51 14.65 -1.84
CA MET A 18 -17.82 13.44 -1.42
C MET A 18 -16.30 13.66 -1.33
N SER A 19 -15.69 13.20 -0.23
CA SER A 19 -14.23 13.25 -0.01
C SER A 19 -13.51 12.15 -0.81
N MET A 20 -13.44 12.33 -2.13
CA MET A 20 -12.85 11.37 -3.06
C MET A 20 -11.35 11.11 -2.84
N ASN A 21 -10.65 11.94 -2.06
CA ASN A 21 -9.23 11.76 -1.78
C ASN A 21 -8.90 10.41 -1.12
N TRP A 22 -9.79 9.90 -0.27
CA TRP A 22 -9.59 8.60 0.39
C TRP A 22 -9.60 7.42 -0.59
N VAL A 23 -10.16 7.59 -1.78
CA VAL A 23 -10.10 6.59 -2.86
C VAL A 23 -8.66 6.40 -3.34
N SER A 24 -7.73 7.32 -3.05
CA SER A 24 -6.32 7.13 -3.37
C SER A 24 -5.72 5.88 -2.69
N THR A 25 -6.26 5.45 -1.55
CA THR A 25 -5.86 4.19 -0.91
C THR A 25 -6.12 2.98 -1.80
N ALA A 26 -7.18 3.01 -2.60
CA ALA A 26 -7.56 1.91 -3.48
C ALA A 26 -6.62 1.78 -4.69
N LEU A 27 -5.91 2.85 -5.08
CA LEU A 27 -4.89 2.80 -6.14
C LEU A 27 -3.73 1.86 -5.79
N ALA A 28 -3.46 1.64 -4.50
CA ALA A 28 -2.46 0.66 -4.06
C ALA A 28 -2.79 -0.77 -4.53
N PHE A 29 -4.07 -1.15 -4.60
CA PHE A 29 -4.48 -2.48 -5.07
C PHE A 29 -4.26 -2.68 -6.56
N VAL A 30 -4.42 -1.62 -7.37
CA VAL A 30 -4.21 -1.68 -8.81
C VAL A 30 -2.73 -1.86 -9.16
N MET A 31 -1.82 -1.38 -8.31
CA MET A 31 -0.38 -1.49 -8.52
C MET A 31 0.20 -2.86 -8.22
N MET A 32 -0.53 -3.75 -7.54
CA MET A 32 -0.03 -5.09 -7.29
C MET A 32 0.07 -5.88 -8.59
N PRO A 33 1.21 -6.54 -8.87
CA PRO A 33 1.36 -7.33 -10.08
C PRO A 33 0.48 -8.57 -10.00
N MET A 34 -0.49 -8.65 -10.92
CA MET A 34 -1.41 -9.79 -11.04
C MET A 34 -0.90 -10.81 -12.06
N MET A 35 -1.17 -12.09 -11.80
CA MET A 35 -0.97 -13.17 -12.77
C MET A 35 -2.06 -13.12 -13.84
N TYR A 36 -1.71 -12.68 -15.04
CA TYR A 36 -2.61 -12.77 -16.21
C TYR A 36 -2.29 -13.96 -17.12
N TRP A 37 -1.03 -14.39 -17.15
CA TRP A 37 -0.54 -15.46 -18.02
C TRP A 37 0.03 -16.61 -17.20
N VAL A 38 0.08 -17.80 -17.80
CA VAL A 38 0.69 -18.99 -17.19
C VAL A 38 2.19 -18.80 -16.94
N MET A 39 2.87 -18.05 -17.82
CA MET A 39 4.26 -17.65 -17.57
C MET A 39 4.31 -16.34 -16.79
N PRO A 40 5.10 -16.27 -15.69
CA PRO A 40 5.20 -15.08 -14.88
C PRO A 40 5.90 -13.95 -15.65
N THR A 41 5.35 -12.74 -15.59
CA THR A 41 6.03 -11.56 -16.13
C THR A 41 7.23 -11.18 -15.26
N ARG A 42 8.16 -10.38 -15.79
CA ARG A 42 9.32 -9.89 -15.03
C ARG A 42 8.92 -9.18 -13.73
N MET A 43 7.85 -8.39 -13.77
CA MET A 43 7.32 -7.68 -12.59
C MET A 43 6.80 -8.66 -11.54
N LEU A 44 6.09 -9.71 -11.96
CA LEU A 44 5.61 -10.74 -11.05
C LEU A 44 6.77 -11.57 -10.46
N MET A 45 7.80 -11.90 -11.25
CA MET A 45 8.99 -12.58 -10.72
C MET A 45 9.70 -11.75 -9.66
N LEU A 46 9.85 -10.44 -9.90
CA LEU A 46 10.42 -9.51 -8.93
C LEU A 46 9.56 -9.44 -7.65
N TRP A 47 8.25 -9.31 -7.79
CA TRP A 47 7.33 -9.30 -6.64
C TRP A 47 7.34 -10.59 -5.83
N ASN A 48 7.41 -11.74 -6.52
CA ASN A 48 7.55 -13.03 -5.86
C ASN A 48 8.86 -13.12 -5.08
N SER A 49 9.98 -12.60 -5.62
CA SER A 49 11.24 -12.58 -4.87
C SER A 49 11.20 -11.71 -3.61
N ILE A 50 10.50 -10.57 -3.66
CA ILE A 50 10.32 -9.69 -2.48
C ILE A 50 9.42 -10.36 -1.43
N THR A 51 8.31 -10.97 -1.86
CA THR A 51 7.37 -11.58 -0.91
C THR A 51 7.92 -12.86 -0.29
N THR A 52 8.74 -13.64 -1.01
CA THR A 52 9.38 -14.85 -0.44
C THR A 52 10.48 -14.51 0.55
N THR A 53 11.30 -13.49 0.31
CA THR A 53 12.31 -13.05 1.27
C THR A 53 11.65 -12.52 2.54
N LEU A 54 10.62 -11.68 2.42
CA LEU A 54 9.84 -11.21 3.58
C LEU A 54 9.20 -12.37 4.36
N HIS A 55 8.64 -13.36 3.66
CA HIS A 55 8.08 -14.54 4.33
C HIS A 55 9.14 -15.31 5.12
N GLN A 56 10.35 -15.46 4.58
CA GLN A 56 11.44 -16.13 5.28
C GLN A 56 11.88 -15.35 6.53
N GLU A 57 12.05 -14.03 6.42
CA GLU A 57 12.41 -13.17 7.56
C GLU A 57 11.32 -13.16 8.65
N PHE A 58 10.04 -13.07 8.28
CA PHE A 58 8.99 -13.16 9.29
C PHE A 58 8.88 -14.55 9.90
N LYS A 59 9.13 -15.60 9.12
CA LYS A 59 9.14 -16.97 9.62
C LYS A 59 10.29 -17.22 10.60
N THR A 60 11.48 -16.67 10.35
CA THR A 60 12.59 -16.75 11.30
C THR A 60 12.29 -15.99 12.58
N LEU A 61 11.64 -14.82 12.50
CA LEU A 61 11.24 -14.01 13.65
C LEU A 61 10.13 -14.66 14.50
N LEU A 62 9.13 -15.28 13.88
CA LEU A 62 7.99 -15.92 14.59
C LEU A 62 8.38 -17.28 15.21
N GLY A 63 9.44 -17.91 14.71
CA GLY A 63 9.96 -19.18 15.22
C GLY A 63 8.97 -20.35 15.10
N SER A 64 9.20 -21.40 15.90
CA SER A 64 8.37 -22.62 15.90
C SER A 64 6.99 -22.45 16.55
N GLN A 65 6.73 -21.30 17.16
CA GLN A 65 5.47 -20.97 17.84
C GLN A 65 4.49 -20.22 16.92
N GLY A 66 4.93 -19.81 15.73
CA GLY A 66 4.09 -19.08 14.77
C GLY A 66 2.99 -19.96 14.17
N PHE A 67 1.75 -19.48 14.19
CA PHE A 67 0.65 -20.10 13.44
C PHE A 67 0.95 -20.06 11.93
N ASN A 68 0.65 -21.17 11.24
CA ASN A 68 0.72 -21.22 9.77
C ASN A 68 -0.21 -20.15 9.18
N GLY A 69 0.36 -19.25 8.37
CA GLY A 69 -0.36 -18.13 7.76
C GLY A 69 -0.25 -16.79 8.49
N SER A 70 0.32 -16.74 9.70
CA SER A 70 0.53 -15.48 10.45
C SER A 70 1.39 -14.45 9.69
N THR A 71 2.39 -14.92 8.95
CA THR A 71 3.24 -14.10 8.07
C THR A 71 2.46 -13.34 6.99
N PHE A 72 1.29 -13.84 6.56
CA PHE A 72 0.50 -13.22 5.49
C PHE A 72 0.00 -11.84 5.89
N ILE A 73 -0.47 -11.67 7.12
CA ILE A 73 -1.00 -10.39 7.61
C ILE A 73 0.12 -9.35 7.60
N PHE A 74 1.31 -9.70 8.10
CA PHE A 74 2.46 -8.79 8.10
C PHE A 74 2.90 -8.38 6.69
N ILE A 75 2.95 -9.33 5.74
CA ILE A 75 3.28 -9.03 4.34
C ILE A 75 2.22 -8.13 3.71
N SER A 76 0.92 -8.37 3.98
CA SER A 76 -0.17 -7.56 3.43
C SER A 76 -0.10 -6.11 3.92
N VAL A 77 0.10 -5.89 5.23
CA VAL A 77 0.20 -4.54 5.80
C VAL A 77 1.45 -3.83 5.30
N PHE A 78 2.59 -4.52 5.25
CA PHE A 78 3.82 -3.98 4.67
C PHE A 78 3.61 -3.53 3.22
N SER A 79 3.02 -4.39 2.38
CA SER A 79 2.76 -4.07 0.97
C SER A 79 1.83 -2.87 0.80
N LEU A 80 0.76 -2.79 1.61
CA LEU A 80 -0.22 -1.70 1.54
C LEU A 80 0.40 -0.35 1.94
N ILE A 81 1.22 -0.32 2.99
CA ILE A 81 1.92 0.91 3.40
C ILE A 81 2.96 1.31 2.35
N MET A 82 3.72 0.35 1.82
CA MET A 82 4.74 0.60 0.79
C MET A 82 4.15 1.22 -0.47
N PHE A 83 3.05 0.66 -1.01
CA PHE A 83 2.41 1.20 -2.21
C PHE A 83 1.77 2.57 -1.97
N ASN A 84 1.12 2.78 -0.82
CA ASN A 84 0.56 4.10 -0.48
C ASN A 84 1.64 5.19 -0.40
N ASN A 85 2.78 4.87 0.22
CA ASN A 85 3.89 5.82 0.30
C ASN A 85 4.58 6.05 -1.05
N PHE A 86 4.73 5.00 -1.87
CA PHE A 86 5.29 5.14 -3.21
C PHE A 86 4.43 6.05 -4.10
N MET A 87 3.12 5.92 -4.01
CA MET A 87 2.17 6.80 -4.69
C MET A 87 2.30 8.25 -4.27
N GLY A 88 2.59 8.50 -3.00
CA GLY A 88 2.83 9.84 -2.47
C GLY A 88 4.01 10.60 -3.06
N LEU A 89 4.94 9.92 -3.74
CA LEU A 89 6.09 10.56 -4.38
C LEU A 89 5.71 11.29 -5.67
N PHE A 90 4.58 10.92 -6.29
CA PHE A 90 4.11 11.61 -7.48
C PHE A 90 3.41 12.92 -7.11
N PRO A 91 3.61 13.98 -7.91
CA PRO A 91 3.00 15.28 -7.62
C PRO A 91 1.46 15.16 -7.62
N TYR A 92 0.83 15.83 -6.65
CA TYR A 92 -0.63 15.94 -6.50
C TYR A 92 -1.40 14.65 -6.15
N ILE A 93 -0.72 13.59 -5.69
CA ILE A 93 -1.40 12.41 -5.14
C ILE A 93 -1.62 12.58 -3.63
N PHE A 94 -2.87 12.42 -3.18
CA PHE A 94 -3.21 12.39 -1.75
C PHE A 94 -2.63 11.13 -1.08
N THR A 95 -1.75 11.31 -0.09
CA THR A 95 -1.21 10.22 0.74
C THR A 95 -2.08 9.97 1.96
N SER A 96 -2.81 8.85 2.01
CA SER A 96 -3.58 8.51 3.21
C SER A 96 -2.73 8.32 4.45
N SER A 97 -1.49 7.83 4.29
CA SER A 97 -0.53 7.55 5.37
C SER A 97 -0.07 8.79 6.14
N SER A 98 -0.22 10.00 5.58
CA SER A 98 0.11 11.24 6.31
C SER A 98 -0.96 11.62 7.34
N HIS A 99 -2.15 11.01 7.28
CA HIS A 99 -3.21 11.25 8.26
C HIS A 99 -3.12 10.27 9.42
N LEU A 100 -3.11 10.81 10.64
CA LEU A 100 -3.08 10.01 11.87
C LEU A 100 -4.31 9.09 12.02
N SER A 101 -5.45 9.46 11.41
CA SER A 101 -6.61 8.59 11.38
C SER A 101 -6.39 7.30 10.59
N PHE A 102 -5.48 7.30 9.61
CA PHE A 102 -5.14 6.09 8.84
C PHE A 102 -4.10 5.22 9.56
N THR A 103 -3.18 5.82 10.32
CA THR A 103 -2.12 5.06 11.00
C THR A 103 -2.59 4.42 12.31
N LEU A 104 -3.62 4.99 12.96
CA LEU A 104 -4.20 4.43 14.18
C LEU A 104 -5.25 3.34 13.93
N THR A 105 -5.79 3.24 12.71
CA THR A 105 -6.83 2.26 12.33
C THR A 105 -6.23 1.11 11.55
#